data_AF-A0A356KID9-F1
#
_entry.id   AF-A0A356KID9-F1
#
_cell.length_a   1.000
_cell.length_b   1.000
_cell.length_c   1.000
_cell.angle_alpha   90.00
_cell.angle_beta   90.00
_cell.angle_gamma   90.00
#
_symmetry.space_group_name_H-M   'P 1'
#
loop_
_entity.id
_entity.type
_entity.pdbx_description
1 polymer ?
#
loop_
_entity_poly.entity_id
_entity_poly.type
_entity_poly.pdbx_seq_one_letter_code
_entity_poly.pdbx_strand_id
1 'polypeptide(L)'
;MTLTRTALALLGLFCLAPLAHAQETYSFSGTVDGYSAQGRITFARSADDPRARQPFGVQQTLRVSGERISLSGQGRWVNDERVLATLGTQEGIANRLGSLSKLRGKSLVVSFTRGPDGKWWAVRGSLDETLWLSAWGNQRAAEPGELTISNARHGEVAGTPFLKAPGDAREIEADDVRQGQLGSCYLLAGMAAVAHMQPERIRSRIRAIGPDASEVKIRDTWYRVSHKPALTYGSPVYARGDSIYRDGQRVYELWPSLIEKAAALQRGGYESVESGPTWRGLNMLGYDTDSIVCTLYFGLSKRLRKALDRKQPIVVGFPPYIDRTSLGKELGIVPLHAYALVAKQGKGFVLLNPWGHSHPSRPLTASDLRKLLASISIAK
;
A
#
# COMPACT_ATOMS: atom_id res chain seq x y z
N MET A 1 -5.10 57.21 -28.10
CA MET A 1 -5.73 58.29 -27.32
C MET A 1 -6.08 57.77 -25.96
N THR A 2 -5.43 58.35 -24.95
CA THR A 2 -5.64 58.18 -23.52
C THR A 2 -7.03 58.69 -23.13
N LEU A 3 -7.68 58.05 -22.15
CA LEU A 3 -8.58 58.74 -21.22
C LEU A 3 -8.80 57.88 -19.97
N THR A 4 -7.99 58.17 -18.96
CA THR A 4 -8.33 58.07 -17.54
C THR A 4 -9.21 59.25 -17.15
N ARG A 5 -10.33 59.02 -16.44
CA ARG A 5 -10.63 59.70 -15.17
C ARG A 5 -11.85 59.12 -14.46
N THR A 6 -11.58 58.77 -13.21
CA THR A 6 -12.41 58.40 -12.08
C THR A 6 -13.30 59.58 -11.63
N ALA A 7 -14.52 59.29 -11.17
CA ALA A 7 -15.19 60.03 -10.10
C ALA A 7 -16.29 59.16 -9.44
N LEU A 8 -16.11 58.93 -8.14
CA LEU A 8 -16.99 58.25 -7.18
C LEU A 8 -18.15 59.16 -6.72
N ALA A 9 -19.32 58.56 -6.42
CA ALA A 9 -20.16 58.75 -5.21
C ALA A 9 -21.53 58.04 -5.44
N LEU A 10 -21.85 56.89 -4.83
CA LEU A 10 -22.53 56.67 -3.51
C LEU A 10 -23.85 57.48 -3.41
N LEU A 11 -25.07 57.00 -3.11
CA LEU A 11 -25.73 55.79 -2.56
C LEU A 11 -27.20 55.86 -3.07
N GLY A 12 -28.05 54.85 -3.15
CA GLY A 12 -28.00 53.44 -2.84
C GLY A 12 -29.40 52.83 -3.09
N LEU A 13 -29.46 51.52 -3.31
CA LEU A 13 -30.56 50.64 -2.88
C LEU A 13 -30.03 49.21 -3.01
N PHE A 14 -29.72 48.59 -1.87
CA PHE A 14 -29.26 47.20 -1.80
C PHE A 14 -30.46 46.26 -2.05
N CYS A 15 -30.61 45.77 -3.28
CA CYS A 15 -31.15 44.44 -3.48
C CYS A 15 -30.02 43.44 -3.26
N LEU A 16 -29.96 42.84 -2.07
CA LEU A 16 -29.13 41.66 -1.82
C LEU A 16 -29.68 40.50 -2.65
N ALA A 17 -29.17 40.32 -3.87
CA ALA A 17 -29.20 39.03 -4.52
C ALA A 17 -28.34 38.06 -3.69
N PRO A 18 -28.82 36.86 -3.33
CA PRO A 18 -27.98 35.89 -2.65
C PRO A 18 -26.82 35.53 -3.57
N LEU A 19 -25.59 35.79 -3.12
CA LEU A 19 -24.36 35.25 -3.71
C LEU A 19 -24.57 33.75 -3.91
N ALA A 20 -24.70 33.29 -5.14
CA ALA A 20 -24.76 31.88 -5.45
C ALA A 20 -23.45 31.24 -4.98
N HIS A 21 -23.52 30.47 -3.90
CA HIS A 21 -22.36 29.78 -3.35
C HIS A 21 -22.02 28.64 -4.32
N ALA A 22 -20.86 28.72 -4.98
CA ALA A 22 -20.39 27.64 -5.86
C ALA A 22 -20.20 26.36 -5.02
N GLN A 23 -21.04 25.36 -5.27
CA GLN A 23 -20.92 24.04 -4.65
C GLN A 23 -20.14 23.12 -5.58
N GLU A 24 -19.03 22.58 -5.09
CA GLU A 24 -18.28 21.55 -5.82
C GLU A 24 -18.69 20.17 -5.31
N THR A 25 -19.13 19.31 -6.21
CA THR A 25 -19.51 17.93 -5.87
C THR A 25 -18.57 16.92 -6.51
N TYR A 26 -17.98 16.08 -5.68
CA TYR A 26 -17.05 15.02 -6.09
C TYR A 26 -17.72 13.67 -5.86
N SER A 27 -17.75 12.82 -6.90
CA SER A 27 -18.27 11.45 -6.80
C SER A 27 -17.12 10.46 -6.76
N PHE A 28 -17.26 9.41 -5.94
CA PHE A 28 -16.29 8.32 -5.87
C PHE A 28 -17.00 6.96 -5.82
N SER A 29 -16.31 5.91 -6.27
CA SER A 29 -16.80 4.53 -6.19
C SER A 29 -15.63 3.56 -6.05
N GLY A 30 -15.72 2.54 -5.20
CA GLY A 30 -14.66 1.54 -5.03
C GLY A 30 -15.18 0.20 -4.53
N THR A 31 -14.33 -0.82 -4.48
CA THR A 31 -14.68 -2.18 -4.01
C THR A 31 -13.63 -2.67 -3.00
N VAL A 32 -14.07 -3.22 -1.87
CA VAL A 32 -13.20 -3.79 -0.81
C VAL A 32 -13.76 -5.13 -0.40
N ASP A 33 -12.97 -6.21 -0.46
CA ASP A 33 -13.35 -7.54 0.02
C ASP A 33 -14.74 -8.02 -0.45
N GLY A 34 -15.11 -7.70 -1.70
CA GLY A 34 -16.43 -8.04 -2.29
C GLY A 34 -17.55 -7.03 -2.06
N TYR A 35 -17.31 -5.96 -1.30
CA TYR A 35 -18.26 -4.89 -1.01
C TYR A 35 -18.03 -3.67 -1.90
N SER A 36 -19.08 -3.13 -2.51
CA SER A 36 -18.99 -1.92 -3.37
C SER A 36 -19.42 -0.67 -2.61
N ALA A 37 -18.60 0.37 -2.59
CA ALA A 37 -18.92 1.68 -2.02
C ALA A 37 -19.09 2.70 -3.14
N GLN A 38 -20.08 3.59 -3.01
CA GLN A 38 -20.22 4.79 -3.83
C GLN A 38 -20.45 6.01 -2.91
N GLY A 39 -20.07 7.21 -3.33
CA GLY A 39 -20.28 8.37 -2.46
C GLY A 39 -20.17 9.69 -3.18
N ARG A 40 -20.65 10.73 -2.51
CA ARG A 40 -20.60 12.12 -2.99
C ARG A 40 -20.17 13.05 -1.87
N ILE A 41 -19.17 13.86 -2.13
CA ILE A 41 -18.76 14.94 -1.23
C ILE A 41 -19.21 16.23 -1.87
N THR A 42 -19.94 17.07 -1.13
CA THR A 42 -20.34 18.39 -1.61
C THR A 42 -19.70 19.45 -0.71
N PHE A 43 -18.83 20.25 -1.29
CA PHE A 43 -18.24 21.40 -0.63
C PHE A 43 -19.15 22.61 -0.82
N ALA A 44 -19.47 23.32 0.25
CA ALA A 44 -20.38 24.47 0.21
C ALA A 44 -19.72 25.76 -0.35
N ARG A 45 -18.39 25.75 -0.57
CA ARG A 45 -17.60 26.81 -1.23
C ARG A 45 -16.36 26.18 -1.90
N SER A 46 -15.79 26.90 -2.87
CA SER A 46 -14.56 26.51 -3.59
C SER A 46 -13.43 26.17 -2.61
N ALA A 47 -12.74 25.05 -2.88
CA ALA A 47 -11.60 24.57 -2.09
C ALA A 47 -10.38 25.52 -2.13
N ASP A 48 -10.41 26.54 -3.01
CA ASP A 48 -9.32 27.49 -3.22
C ASP A 48 -9.47 28.80 -2.39
N ASP A 49 -10.49 28.91 -1.52
CA ASP A 49 -10.57 29.99 -0.51
C ASP A 49 -10.10 29.50 0.88
N PRO A 50 -8.81 29.66 1.22
CA PRO A 50 -8.24 29.19 2.49
C PRO A 50 -8.80 29.90 3.72
N ARG A 51 -9.60 30.96 3.55
CA ARG A 51 -10.21 31.72 4.67
C ARG A 51 -11.56 31.14 5.10
N ALA A 52 -12.15 30.23 4.33
CA ALA A 52 -13.48 29.67 4.59
C ALA A 52 -13.42 28.26 5.22
N ARG A 53 -12.86 28.13 6.44
CA ARG A 53 -12.85 26.87 7.21
C ARG A 53 -14.19 26.56 7.89
N GLN A 54 -15.30 26.59 7.15
CA GLN A 54 -16.61 26.22 7.70
C GLN A 54 -16.88 24.71 7.60
N PRO A 55 -17.67 24.14 8.52
CA PRO A 55 -18.15 22.76 8.40
C PRO A 55 -18.92 22.57 7.09
N PHE A 56 -18.70 21.46 6.39
CA PHE A 56 -19.42 21.11 5.16
C PHE A 56 -20.08 19.72 5.29
N GLY A 57 -21.12 19.48 4.50
CA GLY A 57 -21.86 18.23 4.53
C GLY A 57 -21.19 17.13 3.72
N VAL A 58 -21.16 15.91 4.26
CA VAL A 58 -20.69 14.72 3.55
C VAL A 58 -21.80 13.70 3.46
N GLN A 59 -22.01 13.10 2.28
CA GLN A 59 -22.97 12.02 2.07
C GLN A 59 -22.31 10.80 1.39
N GLN A 60 -22.45 9.63 1.98
CA GLN A 60 -21.90 8.39 1.42
C GLN A 60 -23.00 7.36 1.22
N THR A 61 -22.93 6.59 0.14
CA THR A 61 -23.85 5.49 -0.14
C THR A 61 -23.09 4.18 -0.27
N LEU A 62 -23.08 3.37 0.77
CA LEU A 62 -22.46 2.05 0.74
C LEU A 62 -23.42 1.03 0.11
N ARG A 63 -22.90 0.08 -0.66
CA ARG A 63 -23.64 -1.11 -1.09
C ARG A 63 -23.01 -2.35 -0.48
N VAL A 64 -23.71 -2.99 0.45
CA VAL A 64 -23.23 -4.17 1.18
C VAL A 64 -24.17 -5.32 0.86
N SER A 65 -23.66 -6.39 0.24
CA SER A 65 -24.46 -7.57 -0.14
C SER A 65 -25.73 -7.23 -0.97
N GLY A 66 -25.66 -6.20 -1.81
CA GLY A 66 -26.78 -5.72 -2.63
C GLY A 66 -27.67 -4.67 -1.96
N GLU A 67 -27.57 -4.47 -0.64
CA GLU A 67 -28.34 -3.44 0.07
C GLU A 67 -27.66 -2.07 0.03
N ARG A 68 -28.47 -1.01 -0.14
CA ARG A 68 -28.01 0.38 -0.17
C ARG A 68 -28.11 1.01 1.23
N ILE A 69 -27.00 1.52 1.74
CA ILE A 69 -26.89 2.20 3.03
C ILE A 69 -26.43 3.64 2.79
N SER A 70 -27.25 4.61 3.18
CA SER A 70 -26.90 6.04 3.09
C SER A 70 -26.42 6.55 4.44
N LEU A 71 -25.27 7.22 4.43
CA LEU A 71 -24.63 7.84 5.58
C LEU A 71 -24.49 9.34 5.31
N SER A 72 -24.75 10.17 6.31
CA SER A 72 -24.50 11.61 6.24
C SER A 72 -23.80 12.09 7.51
N GLY A 73 -23.07 13.19 7.39
CA GLY A 73 -22.35 13.77 8.51
C GLY A 73 -21.72 15.12 8.17
N GLN A 74 -21.01 15.66 9.15
CA GLN A 74 -20.27 16.92 9.00
C GLN A 74 -18.78 16.65 8.89
N GLY A 75 -18.15 17.37 7.98
CA GLY A 75 -16.72 17.38 7.78
C GLY A 75 -16.07 18.65 8.30
N ARG A 76 -14.79 18.51 8.69
CA ARG A 76 -13.90 19.62 9.02
C ARG A 76 -12.59 19.48 8.27
N TRP A 77 -12.01 20.63 7.92
CA TRP A 77 -10.66 20.71 7.38
C TRP A 77 -9.64 20.41 8.47
N VAL A 78 -8.65 19.57 8.17
CA VAL A 78 -7.47 19.35 9.00
C VAL A 78 -6.32 20.23 8.51
N ASN A 79 -6.12 20.23 7.20
CA ASN A 79 -5.22 21.13 6.46
C ASN A 79 -5.72 21.24 5.00
N ASP A 80 -4.99 21.96 4.15
CA ASP A 80 -5.39 22.23 2.75
C ASP A 80 -5.43 20.96 1.88
N GLU A 81 -4.84 19.87 2.35
CA GLU A 81 -4.74 18.60 1.65
C GLU A 81 -5.57 17.50 2.31
N ARG A 82 -6.20 17.75 3.46
CA ARG A 82 -6.84 16.71 4.27
C ARG A 82 -8.08 17.20 4.99
N VAL A 83 -9.10 16.37 4.87
CA VAL A 83 -10.42 16.59 5.42
C VAL A 83 -10.85 15.38 6.24
N LEU A 84 -11.47 15.62 7.40
CA LEU A 84 -12.07 14.58 8.25
C LEU A 84 -13.57 14.77 8.34
N ALA A 85 -14.33 13.72 8.07
CA ALA A 85 -15.77 13.71 8.26
C ALA A 85 -16.19 12.61 9.23
N THR A 86 -17.07 12.98 10.16
CA THR A 86 -17.73 12.04 11.06
C THR A 86 -19.11 11.75 10.49
N LEU A 87 -19.29 10.55 9.96
CA LEU A 87 -20.58 10.07 9.49
C LEU A 87 -21.28 9.39 10.68
N GLY A 88 -22.48 9.87 11.03
CA GLY A 88 -23.15 9.63 12.32
C GLY A 88 -23.48 8.16 12.67
N THR A 89 -24.10 7.95 13.83
CA THR A 89 -24.31 6.61 14.41
C THR A 89 -25.46 5.80 13.82
N GLN A 90 -25.22 4.49 13.86
CA GLN A 90 -25.94 3.36 13.29
C GLN A 90 -27.23 2.96 14.03
N GLU A 91 -28.41 3.34 13.53
CA GLU A 91 -29.63 2.55 13.79
C GLU A 91 -30.01 1.66 12.60
N GLY A 92 -29.81 2.12 11.36
CA GLY A 92 -30.09 1.32 10.16
C GLY A 92 -29.05 0.23 9.87
N ILE A 93 -27.76 0.49 10.16
CA ILE A 93 -26.64 -0.43 9.83
C ILE A 93 -26.56 -1.59 10.83
N ALA A 94 -26.80 -1.30 12.11
CA ALA A 94 -26.70 -2.29 13.19
C ALA A 94 -27.85 -3.32 13.17
N ASN A 95 -29.05 -2.90 12.75
CA ASN A 95 -30.23 -3.78 12.77
C ASN A 95 -30.33 -4.70 11.53
N ARG A 96 -29.63 -4.41 10.42
CA ARG A 96 -29.78 -5.18 9.15
C ARG A 96 -28.63 -6.13 8.81
N LEU A 97 -27.43 -5.93 9.36
CA LEU A 97 -26.25 -6.72 8.96
C LEU A 97 -25.95 -7.93 9.85
N GLY A 98 -26.72 -8.18 10.92
CA GLY A 98 -26.73 -9.39 11.76
C GLY A 98 -25.44 -9.75 12.52
N SER A 99 -24.29 -9.32 12.04
CA SER A 99 -22.92 -9.65 12.46
C SER A 99 -22.16 -8.44 13.01
N LEU A 100 -22.75 -7.24 12.92
CA LEU A 100 -22.11 -5.97 13.25
C LEU A 100 -22.68 -5.30 14.52
N SER A 101 -23.33 -6.05 15.41
CA SER A 101 -23.81 -5.54 16.71
C SER A 101 -22.72 -4.85 17.54
N LYS A 102 -21.45 -5.22 17.33
CA LYS A 102 -20.24 -4.61 17.92
C LYS A 102 -19.94 -3.19 17.41
N LEU A 103 -20.64 -2.72 16.38
CA LEU A 103 -20.46 -1.37 15.82
C LEU A 103 -21.47 -0.35 16.36
N ARG A 104 -22.49 -0.80 17.11
CA ARG A 104 -23.54 0.07 17.65
C ARG A 104 -22.91 1.15 18.52
N GLY A 105 -23.21 2.42 18.22
CA GLY A 105 -22.62 3.58 18.92
C GLY A 105 -21.22 3.99 18.47
N LYS A 106 -20.61 3.32 17.48
CA LYS A 106 -19.31 3.73 16.91
C LYS A 106 -19.50 4.71 15.75
N SER A 107 -18.58 5.67 15.64
CA SER A 107 -18.56 6.68 14.57
C SER A 107 -17.64 6.22 13.43
N LEU A 108 -18.10 6.31 12.19
CA LEU A 108 -17.25 6.12 11.03
C LEU A 108 -16.54 7.44 10.73
N VAL A 109 -15.24 7.49 10.98
CA VAL A 109 -14.40 8.64 10.61
C VAL A 109 -13.84 8.37 9.23
N VAL A 110 -14.14 9.26 8.28
CA VAL A 110 -13.63 9.20 6.91
C VAL A 110 -12.62 10.32 6.69
N SER A 111 -11.40 9.97 6.30
CA SER A 111 -10.40 10.92 5.83
C SER A 111 -10.42 11.00 4.30
N PHE A 112 -10.42 12.23 3.78
CA PHE A 112 -10.21 12.55 2.37
C PHE A 112 -8.91 13.31 2.19
N THR A 113 -8.17 13.03 1.11
CA THR A 113 -6.85 13.59 0.84
C THR A 113 -6.75 14.11 -0.59
N ARG A 114 -6.20 15.29 -0.81
CA ARG A 114 -5.99 15.80 -2.18
C ARG A 114 -4.82 15.04 -2.82
N GLY A 115 -5.04 14.44 -3.99
CA GLY A 115 -4.02 13.76 -4.76
C GLY A 115 -3.17 14.72 -5.59
N PRO A 116 -2.04 14.25 -6.15
CA PRO A 116 -1.12 15.08 -6.94
C PRO A 116 -1.75 15.71 -8.20
N ASP A 117 -2.85 15.15 -8.70
CA ASP A 117 -3.62 15.67 -9.83
C ASP A 117 -4.60 16.80 -9.42
N GLY A 118 -4.54 17.25 -8.17
CA GLY A 118 -5.40 18.29 -7.62
C GLY A 118 -6.81 17.83 -7.28
N LYS A 119 -7.16 16.55 -7.49
CA LYS A 119 -8.49 16.00 -7.15
C LYS A 119 -8.50 15.41 -5.75
N TRP A 120 -9.67 15.20 -5.16
CA TRP A 120 -9.82 14.55 -3.85
C TRP A 120 -9.83 13.03 -3.98
N TRP A 121 -8.85 12.38 -3.37
CA TRP A 121 -8.63 10.94 -3.32
C TRP A 121 -8.58 10.42 -1.88
N ALA A 122 -8.69 9.11 -1.74
CA ALA A 122 -8.74 8.36 -0.48
C ALA A 122 -10.01 8.61 0.37
N VAL A 123 -10.66 7.52 0.73
CA VAL A 123 -11.67 7.40 1.79
C VAL A 123 -11.03 6.49 2.81
N ARG A 124 -10.38 7.02 3.85
CA ARG A 124 -9.94 6.17 4.97
C ARG A 124 -11.03 6.16 6.01
N GLY A 125 -11.89 5.14 5.96
CA GLY A 125 -12.92 4.88 6.96
C GLY A 125 -12.38 3.97 8.06
N SER A 126 -12.32 4.43 9.30
CA SER A 126 -12.08 3.57 10.47
C SER A 126 -13.35 3.52 11.32
N LEU A 127 -13.80 2.30 11.60
CA LEU A 127 -14.88 2.01 12.55
C LEU A 127 -14.31 1.71 13.95
N ASP A 128 -13.05 1.25 14.00
CA ASP A 128 -12.10 1.17 15.13
C ASP A 128 -10.69 0.81 14.60
N GLU A 129 -9.71 0.56 15.48
CA GLU A 129 -8.34 0.12 15.10
C GLU A 129 -8.29 -1.18 14.27
N THR A 130 -9.40 -1.92 14.16
CA THR A 130 -9.43 -3.27 13.58
C THR A 130 -10.14 -3.37 12.22
N LEU A 131 -10.99 -2.40 11.83
CA LEU A 131 -11.72 -2.43 10.56
C LEU A 131 -11.47 -1.18 9.72
N TRP A 132 -10.90 -1.39 8.53
CA TRP A 132 -10.51 -0.35 7.57
C TRP A 132 -11.31 -0.45 6.28
N LEU A 133 -11.99 0.63 5.88
CA LEU A 133 -12.60 0.77 4.56
C LEU A 133 -11.71 1.71 3.72
N SER A 134 -11.37 1.29 2.49
CA SER A 134 -10.63 2.11 1.52
C SER A 134 -11.32 2.08 0.15
N ALA A 135 -11.69 3.24 -0.40
CA ALA A 135 -12.25 3.35 -1.76
C ALA A 135 -11.34 4.20 -2.65
N TRP A 136 -11.23 3.84 -3.93
CA TRP A 136 -10.32 4.43 -4.92
C TRP A 136 -11.08 4.84 -6.18
N GLY A 137 -10.80 6.03 -6.73
CA GLY A 137 -11.38 6.46 -8.01
C GLY A 137 -10.85 5.65 -9.19
N ASN A 138 -11.72 5.29 -10.13
CA ASN A 138 -11.32 4.61 -11.35
C ASN A 138 -10.64 5.57 -12.31
N GLN A 139 -9.34 5.39 -12.55
CA GLN A 139 -8.73 5.76 -13.82
C GLN A 139 -7.99 4.54 -14.37
N ARG A 140 -8.13 4.28 -15.67
CA ARG A 140 -7.23 3.38 -16.41
C ARG A 140 -5.82 3.86 -16.14
N ALA A 141 -4.99 3.00 -15.55
CA ALA A 141 -3.70 3.37 -15.00
C ALA A 141 -2.81 4.00 -16.08
N ALA A 142 -2.67 5.33 -16.04
CA ALA A 142 -1.42 5.97 -16.43
C ALA A 142 -0.31 5.47 -15.48
N GLU A 143 0.95 5.64 -15.86
CA GLU A 143 2.09 5.46 -14.93
C GLU A 143 1.72 6.07 -13.57
N PRO A 144 2.00 5.38 -12.44
CA PRO A 144 1.56 5.87 -11.15
C PRO A 144 2.18 7.26 -10.96
N GLY A 145 1.39 8.21 -10.45
CA GLY A 145 1.89 9.55 -10.13
C GLY A 145 3.21 9.43 -9.36
N GLU A 146 4.19 10.23 -9.76
CA GLU A 146 5.54 10.18 -9.20
C GLU A 146 5.48 10.39 -7.69
N LEU A 147 6.21 9.56 -6.92
CA LEU A 147 6.43 9.81 -5.51
C LEU A 147 7.09 11.18 -5.36
N THR A 148 6.40 12.14 -4.77
CA THR A 148 6.99 13.44 -4.41
C THR A 148 7.87 13.27 -3.17
N ILE A 149 8.98 12.54 -3.31
CA ILE A 149 10.02 12.53 -2.28
C ILE A 149 10.86 13.77 -2.48
N SER A 150 10.95 14.62 -1.46
CA SER A 150 11.84 15.78 -1.48
C SER A 150 13.26 15.33 -1.83
N ASN A 151 13.80 15.88 -2.94
CA ASN A 151 15.11 15.57 -3.52
C ASN A 151 15.24 14.31 -4.39
N ALA A 152 14.15 13.64 -4.79
CA ALA A 152 14.24 12.65 -5.86
C ALA A 152 14.57 13.35 -7.19
N ARG A 153 15.69 12.96 -7.83
CA ARG A 153 16.00 13.35 -9.21
C ARG A 153 15.72 12.14 -10.08
N HIS A 154 14.79 12.28 -11.01
CA HIS A 154 14.54 11.25 -12.02
C HIS A 154 15.79 11.08 -12.88
N GLY A 155 16.28 9.86 -12.95
CA GLY A 155 17.45 9.50 -13.75
C GLY A 155 17.20 8.16 -14.40
N GLU A 156 17.61 8.03 -15.66
CA GLU A 156 17.62 6.74 -16.32
C GLU A 156 18.74 5.89 -15.70
N VAL A 157 18.36 4.68 -15.32
CA VAL A 157 19.32 3.69 -14.86
C VAL A 157 19.29 2.55 -15.86
N ALA A 158 20.45 2.19 -16.40
CA ALA A 158 20.55 0.98 -17.20
C ALA A 158 20.21 -0.22 -16.31
N GLY A 159 19.31 -1.06 -16.78
CA GLY A 159 18.97 -2.26 -16.08
C GLY A 159 18.34 -3.29 -17.00
N THR A 160 18.34 -4.52 -16.53
CA THR A 160 17.70 -5.66 -17.19
C THR A 160 16.71 -6.28 -16.20
N PRO A 161 15.57 -6.82 -16.66
CA PRO A 161 14.64 -7.52 -15.77
C PRO A 161 15.34 -8.57 -14.90
N PHE A 162 16.20 -9.39 -15.50
CA PHE A 162 16.91 -10.47 -14.81
C PHE A 162 18.41 -10.33 -15.04
N LEU A 163 19.19 -10.55 -13.98
CA LEU A 163 20.63 -10.45 -14.01
C LEU A 163 21.21 -11.46 -13.03
N LYS A 164 22.12 -12.32 -13.50
CA LYS A 164 22.94 -13.12 -12.57
C LYS A 164 24.12 -12.30 -12.09
N ALA A 165 24.08 -11.78 -10.86
CA ALA A 165 25.17 -11.05 -10.26
C ALA A 165 26.31 -12.00 -9.79
N PRO A 166 27.54 -11.48 -9.57
CA PRO A 166 28.63 -12.28 -9.03
C PRO A 166 28.30 -12.85 -7.65
N GLY A 167 28.27 -14.17 -7.53
CA GLY A 167 27.94 -14.88 -6.29
C GLY A 167 26.58 -15.59 -6.35
N ASP A 168 25.70 -15.18 -7.26
CA ASP A 168 24.38 -15.78 -7.37
C ASP A 168 24.46 -17.17 -7.97
N ALA A 169 23.60 -18.07 -7.49
CA ALA A 169 23.43 -19.36 -8.14
C ALA A 169 22.55 -19.24 -9.40
N ARG A 170 21.55 -18.33 -9.39
CA ARG A 170 20.56 -18.09 -10.46
C ARG A 170 20.45 -16.60 -10.81
N GLU A 171 19.69 -16.27 -11.85
CA GLU A 171 19.30 -14.88 -12.19
C GLU A 171 18.11 -14.37 -11.35
N ILE A 172 17.63 -15.15 -10.39
CA ILE A 172 16.54 -14.78 -9.49
C ILE A 172 16.86 -15.45 -8.16
N GLU A 173 17.27 -14.65 -7.21
CA GLU A 173 17.60 -15.05 -5.86
C GLU A 173 16.84 -14.20 -4.83
N ALA A 174 16.83 -14.69 -3.58
CA ALA A 174 16.07 -14.03 -2.53
C ALA A 174 16.76 -12.75 -2.02
N ASP A 175 18.08 -12.71 -2.12
CA ASP A 175 18.97 -11.62 -1.74
C ASP A 175 19.04 -10.48 -2.76
N ASP A 176 18.54 -10.70 -3.99
CA ASP A 176 18.26 -9.62 -4.94
C ASP A 176 17.24 -8.63 -4.34
N VAL A 177 16.37 -9.06 -3.43
CA VAL A 177 15.33 -8.19 -2.89
C VAL A 177 15.89 -7.25 -1.83
N ARG A 178 16.07 -5.98 -2.20
CA ARG A 178 16.47 -4.90 -1.28
C ARG A 178 15.42 -3.79 -1.25
N GLN A 179 14.75 -3.62 -0.13
CA GLN A 179 13.75 -2.58 0.09
C GLN A 179 14.36 -1.18 0.02
N GLY A 180 13.66 -0.30 -0.67
CA GLY A 180 13.94 1.12 -0.68
C GLY A 180 13.27 1.85 0.50
N GLN A 181 12.83 3.08 0.26
CA GLN A 181 12.27 3.96 1.29
C GLN A 181 10.78 3.71 1.57
N LEU A 182 10.14 2.82 0.80
CA LEU A 182 8.72 2.56 0.86
C LEU A 182 8.37 1.50 1.91
N GLY A 183 7.26 1.69 2.64
CA GLY A 183 6.73 0.74 3.64
C GLY A 183 6.10 -0.54 3.07
N SER A 184 6.65 -1.09 1.99
CA SER A 184 6.11 -2.21 1.20
C SER A 184 6.67 -3.59 1.62
N CYS A 185 7.23 -3.71 2.82
CA CYS A 185 7.97 -4.88 3.29
C CYS A 185 7.25 -6.22 3.11
N TYR A 186 5.92 -6.26 3.24
CA TYR A 186 5.12 -7.46 3.03
C TYR A 186 5.18 -7.99 1.59
N LEU A 187 5.25 -7.09 0.60
CA LEU A 187 5.39 -7.44 -0.81
C LEU A 187 6.79 -7.97 -1.07
N LEU A 188 7.81 -7.28 -0.57
CA LEU A 188 9.21 -7.66 -0.78
C LEU A 188 9.58 -8.95 -0.06
N ALA A 189 9.10 -9.16 1.16
CA ALA A 189 9.24 -10.43 1.85
C ALA A 189 8.54 -11.57 1.07
N GLY A 190 7.39 -11.28 0.45
CA GLY A 190 6.73 -12.20 -0.47
C GLY A 190 7.60 -12.52 -1.69
N MET A 191 8.19 -11.49 -2.32
CA MET A 191 9.10 -11.65 -3.45
C MET A 191 10.31 -12.51 -3.10
N ALA A 192 10.99 -12.23 -1.99
CA ALA A 192 12.13 -13.02 -1.54
C ALA A 192 11.74 -14.48 -1.23
N ALA A 193 10.58 -14.70 -0.60
CA ALA A 193 10.09 -16.05 -0.32
C ALA A 193 9.78 -16.84 -1.61
N VAL A 194 9.20 -16.18 -2.62
CA VAL A 194 8.89 -16.80 -3.92
C VAL A 194 10.16 -17.03 -4.73
N ALA A 195 11.08 -16.06 -4.78
CA ALA A 195 12.38 -16.19 -5.44
C ALA A 195 13.17 -17.39 -4.90
N HIS A 196 13.19 -17.56 -3.57
CA HIS A 196 13.87 -18.69 -2.96
C HIS A 196 13.21 -20.05 -3.26
N MET A 197 11.88 -20.12 -3.24
CA MET A 197 11.16 -21.39 -3.28
C MET A 197 10.75 -21.82 -4.69
N GLN A 198 10.40 -20.84 -5.53
CA GLN A 198 9.78 -21.01 -6.84
C GLN A 198 10.23 -19.87 -7.79
N PRO A 199 11.53 -19.71 -8.11
CA PRO A 199 12.04 -18.58 -8.90
C PRO A 199 11.36 -18.44 -10.28
N GLU A 200 10.95 -19.55 -10.90
CA GLU A 200 10.19 -19.55 -12.16
C GLU A 200 8.85 -18.80 -12.08
N ARG A 201 8.26 -18.70 -10.87
CA ARG A 201 7.04 -17.90 -10.66
C ARG A 201 7.32 -16.41 -10.75
N ILE A 202 8.50 -15.94 -10.33
CA ILE A 202 8.92 -14.55 -10.58
C ILE A 202 9.18 -14.37 -12.08
N ARG A 203 9.93 -15.29 -12.71
CA ARG A 203 10.24 -15.22 -14.15
C ARG A 203 8.99 -15.09 -15.01
N SER A 204 8.02 -15.98 -14.79
CA SER A 204 6.76 -16.00 -15.56
C SER A 204 5.87 -14.77 -15.38
N ARG A 205 6.16 -13.90 -14.40
CA ARG A 205 5.44 -12.65 -14.15
C ARG A 205 6.01 -11.46 -14.89
N ILE A 206 7.16 -11.57 -15.54
CA ILE A 206 7.79 -10.44 -16.21
C ILE A 206 8.10 -10.82 -17.66
N ARG A 207 7.63 -9.98 -18.60
CA ARG A 207 7.91 -10.08 -20.02
C ARG A 207 8.58 -8.78 -20.47
N ALA A 208 9.81 -8.86 -20.96
CA ALA A 208 10.40 -7.72 -21.66
C ALA A 208 9.62 -7.46 -22.96
N ILE A 209 9.28 -6.19 -23.22
CA ILE A 209 8.56 -5.76 -24.44
C ILE A 209 9.32 -4.69 -25.22
N GLY A 210 10.57 -4.42 -24.82
CA GLY A 210 11.46 -3.44 -25.42
C GLY A 210 12.68 -3.20 -24.52
N PRO A 211 13.63 -2.36 -24.96
CA PRO A 211 14.83 -2.05 -24.19
C PRO A 211 14.53 -1.34 -22.86
N ASP A 212 13.44 -0.56 -22.80
CA ASP A 212 13.13 0.30 -21.66
C ASP A 212 11.80 -0.04 -20.98
N ALA A 213 11.20 -1.19 -21.29
CA ALA A 213 9.89 -1.55 -20.75
C ALA A 213 9.65 -3.06 -20.64
N SER A 214 8.89 -3.42 -19.60
CA SER A 214 8.36 -4.77 -19.38
C SER A 214 6.86 -4.75 -19.14
N GLU A 215 6.19 -5.84 -19.45
CA GLU A 215 4.90 -6.19 -18.85
C GLU A 215 5.15 -7.00 -17.58
N VAL A 216 4.43 -6.66 -16.51
CA VAL A 216 4.54 -7.32 -15.22
C VAL A 216 3.17 -7.73 -14.73
N LYS A 217 3.02 -8.99 -14.32
CA LYS A 217 1.76 -9.56 -13.88
C LYS A 217 1.59 -9.45 -12.37
N ILE A 218 0.57 -8.70 -11.91
CA ILE A 218 0.13 -8.66 -10.52
C ILE A 218 -1.24 -9.32 -10.42
N ARG A 219 -1.36 -10.35 -9.59
CA ARG A 219 -2.45 -11.33 -9.64
C ARG A 219 -2.65 -11.86 -11.05
N ASP A 220 -3.78 -11.52 -11.67
CA ASP A 220 -4.22 -11.98 -12.98
C ASP A 220 -4.14 -10.89 -14.05
N THR A 221 -3.64 -9.70 -13.70
CA THR A 221 -3.59 -8.52 -14.57
C THR A 221 -2.15 -8.18 -14.94
N TRP A 222 -1.93 -7.90 -16.23
CA TRP A 222 -0.65 -7.40 -16.76
C TRP A 222 -0.61 -5.88 -16.73
N TYR A 223 0.52 -5.33 -16.30
CA TYR A 223 0.79 -3.91 -16.23
C TYR A 223 2.04 -3.60 -17.05
N ARG A 224 1.98 -2.59 -17.90
CA ARG A 224 3.17 -2.06 -18.58
C ARG A 224 3.95 -1.20 -17.61
N VAL A 225 5.26 -1.43 -17.53
CA VAL A 225 6.16 -0.77 -16.58
C VAL A 225 7.43 -0.34 -17.31
N SER A 226 7.78 0.94 -17.23
CA SER A 226 9.08 1.41 -17.72
C SER A 226 10.24 0.99 -16.81
N HIS A 227 11.41 0.76 -17.41
CA HIS A 227 12.68 0.44 -16.72
C HIS A 227 13.36 1.68 -16.12
N LYS A 228 12.64 2.79 -15.97
CA LYS A 228 13.17 4.07 -15.45
C LYS A 228 12.75 4.25 -14.00
N PRO A 229 13.58 3.80 -13.02
CA PRO A 229 13.27 4.02 -11.61
C PRO A 229 13.44 5.50 -11.22
N ALA A 230 12.64 5.97 -10.27
CA ALA A 230 12.84 7.22 -9.57
C ALA A 230 14.03 7.04 -8.63
N LEU A 231 14.97 7.98 -8.66
CA LEU A 231 16.20 7.90 -7.91
C LEU A 231 16.25 8.97 -6.82
N THR A 232 16.81 8.58 -5.68
CA THR A 232 17.26 9.49 -4.63
C THR A 232 18.74 9.22 -4.39
N TYR A 233 19.59 10.24 -4.57
CA TYR A 233 21.05 10.12 -4.52
C TYR A 233 21.64 9.03 -5.44
N GLY A 234 21.04 8.82 -6.62
CA GLY A 234 21.52 7.83 -7.60
C GLY A 234 21.17 6.37 -7.30
N SER A 235 20.35 6.11 -6.28
CA SER A 235 19.79 4.79 -5.99
C SER A 235 18.27 4.79 -6.20
N PRO A 236 17.67 3.67 -6.67
CA PRO A 236 16.22 3.53 -6.72
C PRO A 236 15.60 3.85 -5.36
N VAL A 237 14.58 4.72 -5.39
CA VAL A 237 13.75 5.04 -4.23
C VAL A 237 13.02 3.80 -3.70
N TYR A 238 12.70 2.90 -4.62
CA TYR A 238 11.94 1.68 -4.41
C TYR A 238 12.85 0.46 -4.27
N ALA A 239 12.25 -0.72 -4.20
CA ALA A 239 12.92 -2.00 -4.30
C ALA A 239 13.98 -1.99 -5.40
N ARG A 240 15.15 -2.52 -5.11
CA ARG A 240 16.26 -2.66 -6.05
C ARG A 240 16.82 -4.07 -5.99
N GLY A 241 17.25 -4.56 -7.15
CA GLY A 241 18.11 -5.72 -7.29
C GLY A 241 19.59 -5.39 -7.10
N ASP A 242 20.42 -6.40 -7.30
CA ASP A 242 21.87 -6.24 -7.37
C ASP A 242 22.29 -5.48 -8.63
N SER A 243 23.58 -5.17 -8.75
CA SER A 243 24.12 -4.44 -9.89
C SER A 243 25.51 -4.91 -10.26
N ILE A 244 25.82 -4.89 -11.56
CA ILE A 244 27.16 -5.13 -12.08
C ILE A 244 27.68 -3.90 -12.83
N TYR A 245 28.99 -3.86 -13.06
CA TYR A 245 29.57 -2.95 -14.05
C TYR A 245 29.75 -3.67 -15.38
N ARG A 246 29.22 -3.09 -16.46
CA ARG A 246 29.34 -3.57 -17.85
C ARG A 246 29.54 -2.36 -18.76
N ASP A 247 30.55 -2.41 -19.63
CA ASP A 247 30.85 -1.37 -20.61
C ASP A 247 30.95 0.04 -20.02
N GLY A 248 31.58 0.15 -18.83
CA GLY A 248 31.75 1.43 -18.12
C GLY A 248 30.49 1.96 -17.42
N GLN A 249 29.37 1.24 -17.48
CA GLN A 249 28.10 1.63 -16.86
C GLN A 249 27.68 0.62 -15.78
N ARG A 250 27.01 1.12 -14.74
CA ARG A 250 26.34 0.27 -13.75
C ARG A 250 25.01 -0.20 -14.31
N VAL A 251 24.82 -1.52 -14.35
CA VAL A 251 23.58 -2.19 -14.81
C VAL A 251 22.92 -2.85 -13.61
N TYR A 252 21.68 -2.48 -13.34
CA TYR A 252 20.90 -3.02 -12.23
C TYR A 252 20.01 -4.18 -12.66
N GLU A 253 19.78 -5.10 -11.73
CA GLU A 253 18.70 -6.05 -11.81
C GLU A 253 17.37 -5.41 -11.41
N LEU A 254 16.40 -5.48 -12.32
CA LEU A 254 15.18 -4.69 -12.21
C LEU A 254 13.98 -5.48 -11.69
N TRP A 255 13.98 -6.82 -11.68
CA TRP A 255 12.76 -7.58 -11.35
C TRP A 255 12.10 -7.15 -10.02
N PRO A 256 12.81 -6.82 -8.91
CA PRO A 256 12.15 -6.40 -7.68
C PRO A 256 11.43 -5.06 -7.86
N SER A 257 12.11 -4.11 -8.52
CA SER A 257 11.59 -2.77 -8.82
C SER A 257 10.38 -2.81 -9.77
N LEU A 258 10.42 -3.69 -10.77
CA LEU A 258 9.37 -3.85 -11.77
C LEU A 258 8.09 -4.39 -11.13
N ILE A 259 8.21 -5.37 -10.24
CA ILE A 259 7.07 -5.92 -9.50
C ILE A 259 6.49 -4.90 -8.53
N GLU A 260 7.32 -4.17 -7.78
CA GLU A 260 6.82 -3.14 -6.86
C GLU A 260 6.12 -1.99 -7.61
N LYS A 261 6.67 -1.57 -8.75
CA LYS A 261 6.05 -0.54 -9.60
C LYS A 261 4.73 -1.00 -10.21
N ALA A 262 4.65 -2.25 -10.67
CA ALA A 262 3.38 -2.84 -11.12
C ALA A 262 2.35 -2.97 -9.99
N ALA A 263 2.80 -3.29 -8.79
CA ALA A 263 1.97 -3.31 -7.59
C ALA A 263 1.43 -1.90 -7.26
N ALA A 264 2.25 -0.86 -7.42
CA ALA A 264 1.83 0.53 -7.26
C ALA A 264 0.79 0.93 -8.31
N LEU A 265 1.01 0.57 -9.58
CA LEU A 265 0.03 0.75 -10.66
C LEU A 265 -1.31 0.09 -10.34
N GLN A 266 -1.30 -1.16 -9.87
CA GLN A 266 -2.52 -1.86 -9.47
C GLN A 266 -3.26 -1.13 -8.34
N ARG A 267 -2.51 -0.57 -7.39
CA ARG A 267 -3.05 0.01 -6.15
C ARG A 267 -3.30 1.52 -6.24
N GLY A 268 -3.03 2.13 -7.39
CA GLY A 268 -3.31 3.53 -7.67
C GLY A 268 -2.22 4.50 -7.18
N GLY A 269 -1.00 4.02 -6.94
CA GLY A 269 0.13 4.84 -6.47
C GLY A 269 1.06 4.07 -5.55
N TYR A 270 2.25 4.64 -5.30
CA TYR A 270 3.22 4.04 -4.38
C TYR A 270 2.80 4.19 -2.92
N GLU A 271 2.17 5.30 -2.51
CA GLU A 271 1.68 5.40 -1.12
C GLU A 271 0.64 4.31 -0.83
N SER A 272 -0.10 3.87 -1.85
CA SER A 272 -1.10 2.82 -1.73
C SER A 272 -0.51 1.43 -1.51
N VAL A 273 0.77 1.21 -1.78
CA VAL A 273 1.44 -0.08 -1.51
C VAL A 273 2.11 -0.13 -0.15
N GLU A 274 2.16 0.97 0.59
CA GLU A 274 2.67 0.99 1.96
C GLU A 274 1.74 0.22 2.91
N SER A 275 2.34 -0.34 3.97
CA SER A 275 1.64 -0.92 5.12
C SER A 275 0.58 -1.97 4.72
N GLY A 276 1.03 -3.21 4.55
CA GLY A 276 0.16 -4.34 4.21
C GLY A 276 0.38 -5.56 5.10
N PRO A 277 -0.64 -6.42 5.23
CA PRO A 277 -0.50 -7.68 5.93
C PRO A 277 0.35 -8.67 5.09
N THR A 278 0.99 -9.63 5.77
CA THR A 278 1.90 -10.59 5.14
C THR A 278 1.28 -11.38 3.99
N TRP A 279 -0.01 -11.72 4.08
CA TRP A 279 -0.71 -12.46 3.02
C TRP A 279 -0.87 -11.66 1.74
N ARG A 280 -0.93 -10.31 1.81
CA ARG A 280 -1.20 -9.46 0.66
C ARG A 280 -0.07 -9.54 -0.37
N GLY A 281 1.17 -9.65 0.09
CA GLY A 281 2.35 -9.72 -0.79
C GLY A 281 2.32 -10.98 -1.65
N LEU A 282 2.13 -12.13 -1.01
CA LEU A 282 1.94 -13.41 -1.69
C LEU A 282 0.71 -13.39 -2.62
N ASN A 283 -0.37 -12.73 -2.19
CA ASN A 283 -1.56 -12.61 -3.01
C ASN A 283 -1.33 -11.77 -4.27
N MET A 284 -0.60 -10.66 -4.18
CA MET A 284 -0.18 -9.89 -5.36
C MET A 284 0.69 -10.71 -6.31
N LEU A 285 1.47 -11.65 -5.77
CA LEU A 285 2.22 -12.66 -6.52
C LEU A 285 1.37 -13.89 -6.92
N GLY A 286 0.04 -13.78 -6.84
CA GLY A 286 -0.96 -14.73 -7.35
C GLY A 286 -1.14 -15.99 -6.53
N TYR A 287 -0.80 -15.97 -5.25
CA TYR A 287 -1.09 -17.07 -4.33
C TYR A 287 -2.33 -16.79 -3.50
N ASP A 288 -3.15 -17.81 -3.29
CA ASP A 288 -3.98 -17.87 -2.10
C ASP A 288 -3.11 -18.23 -0.90
N THR A 289 -3.53 -17.86 0.31
CA THR A 289 -2.71 -18.08 1.50
C THR A 289 -3.51 -18.73 2.63
N ASP A 290 -2.81 -19.56 3.40
CA ASP A 290 -3.21 -19.87 4.78
C ASP A 290 -2.54 -18.86 5.70
N SER A 291 -3.33 -18.07 6.42
CA SER A 291 -2.84 -17.20 7.48
C SER A 291 -2.93 -17.88 8.83
N ILE A 292 -1.83 -17.88 9.58
CA ILE A 292 -1.70 -18.46 10.92
C ILE A 292 -1.37 -17.35 11.91
N VAL A 293 -2.19 -17.23 12.95
CA VAL A 293 -1.87 -16.44 14.14
C VAL A 293 -1.19 -17.37 15.14
N CYS A 294 0.09 -17.11 15.45
CA CYS A 294 0.94 -18.11 16.11
C CYS A 294 0.57 -18.46 17.56
N THR A 295 -0.12 -17.57 18.28
CA THR A 295 -0.37 -17.69 19.73
C THR A 295 -0.96 -19.03 20.18
N LEU A 296 -1.72 -19.72 19.32
CA LEU A 296 -2.52 -20.88 19.70
C LEU A 296 -2.18 -22.18 18.95
N TYR A 297 -1.15 -22.18 18.09
CA TYR A 297 -0.93 -23.30 17.17
C TYR A 297 0.14 -24.30 17.66
N PHE A 298 -0.32 -25.36 18.35
CA PHE A 298 0.55 -26.42 18.92
C PHE A 298 1.28 -27.31 17.88
N GLY A 299 1.07 -27.11 16.57
CA GLY A 299 1.74 -27.84 15.49
C GLY A 299 2.70 -27.00 14.63
N LEU A 300 3.07 -25.79 15.07
CA LEU A 300 3.67 -24.78 14.18
C LEU A 300 4.95 -25.27 13.49
N SER A 301 5.87 -25.86 14.25
CA SER A 301 7.13 -26.38 13.70
C SER A 301 6.88 -27.40 12.58
N LYS A 302 5.96 -28.35 12.80
CA LYS A 302 5.60 -29.37 11.81
C LYS A 302 4.95 -28.76 10.57
N ARG A 303 4.06 -27.78 10.74
CA ARG A 303 3.38 -27.10 9.62
C ARG A 303 4.37 -26.32 8.75
N LEU A 304 5.29 -25.57 9.35
CA LEU A 304 6.30 -24.78 8.63
C LEU A 304 7.30 -25.68 7.91
N ARG A 305 7.79 -26.74 8.57
CA ARG A 305 8.67 -27.72 7.92
C ARG A 305 8.00 -28.37 6.72
N LYS A 306 6.76 -28.81 6.87
CA LYS A 306 5.98 -29.39 5.75
C LYS A 306 5.78 -28.39 4.60
N ALA A 307 5.57 -27.11 4.90
CA ALA A 307 5.47 -26.06 3.88
C ALA A 307 6.80 -25.86 3.13
N LEU A 308 7.92 -25.79 3.86
CA LEU A 308 9.27 -25.71 3.26
C LEU A 308 9.59 -26.92 2.38
N ASP A 309 9.28 -28.13 2.87
CA ASP A 309 9.53 -29.38 2.13
C ASP A 309 8.68 -29.43 0.84
N ARG A 310 7.51 -28.78 0.84
CA ARG A 310 6.64 -28.60 -0.33
C ARG A 310 6.99 -27.39 -1.18
N LYS A 311 8.09 -26.70 -0.88
CA LYS A 311 8.51 -25.46 -1.57
C LYS A 311 7.41 -24.40 -1.60
N GLN A 312 6.58 -24.32 -0.55
CA GLN A 312 5.59 -23.26 -0.41
C GLN A 312 6.28 -21.99 0.11
N PRO A 313 6.13 -20.83 -0.57
CA PRO A 313 6.57 -19.53 -0.04
C PRO A 313 5.92 -19.22 1.31
N ILE A 314 6.71 -18.69 2.25
CA ILE A 314 6.25 -18.36 3.61
C ILE A 314 6.73 -16.95 3.97
N VAL A 315 5.79 -16.11 4.40
CA VAL A 315 6.07 -14.76 4.90
C VAL A 315 5.69 -14.67 6.38
N VAL A 316 6.58 -14.10 7.18
CA VAL A 316 6.43 -13.92 8.63
C VAL A 316 6.42 -12.43 8.95
N GLY A 317 5.47 -11.96 9.74
CA GLY A 317 5.35 -10.55 10.12
C GLY A 317 5.30 -10.40 11.63
N PHE A 318 5.95 -9.37 12.15
CA PHE A 318 6.04 -9.09 13.58
C PHE A 318 5.26 -7.84 13.99
N PRO A 319 4.69 -7.80 15.20
CA PRO A 319 3.93 -6.65 15.69
C PRO A 319 4.83 -5.43 15.98
N PRO A 320 4.24 -4.23 16.13
CA PRO A 320 5.00 -2.99 16.34
C PRO A 320 5.72 -2.88 17.69
N TYR A 321 5.37 -3.71 18.68
CA TYR A 321 5.94 -3.65 20.03
C TYR A 321 7.04 -4.69 20.27
N ILE A 322 7.50 -5.39 19.22
CA ILE A 322 8.42 -6.52 19.38
C ILE A 322 9.80 -6.08 19.89
N ASP A 323 10.21 -4.88 19.52
CA ASP A 323 11.41 -4.18 19.96
C ASP A 323 11.35 -3.79 21.44
N ARG A 324 10.20 -3.85 22.09
CA ARG A 324 10.05 -3.66 23.54
C ARG A 324 10.24 -4.95 24.33
N THR A 325 10.27 -6.10 23.65
CA THR A 325 10.51 -7.41 24.27
C THR A 325 12.01 -7.70 24.34
N SER A 326 12.47 -8.37 25.40
CA SER A 326 13.87 -8.78 25.52
C SER A 326 14.30 -9.69 24.38
N LEU A 327 13.46 -10.65 24.02
CA LEU A 327 13.72 -11.60 22.93
C LEU A 327 13.78 -10.92 21.55
N GLY A 328 12.89 -9.96 21.28
CA GLY A 328 12.90 -9.23 20.01
C GLY A 328 14.18 -8.41 19.82
N LYS A 329 14.66 -7.74 20.89
CA LYS A 329 15.93 -7.02 20.88
C LYS A 329 17.13 -7.95 20.72
N GLU A 330 17.19 -9.04 21.49
CA GLU A 330 18.26 -10.05 21.42
C GLU A 330 18.40 -10.63 20.01
N LEU A 331 17.26 -10.89 19.35
CA LEU A 331 17.22 -11.45 18.02
C LEU A 331 17.37 -10.42 16.90
N GLY A 332 17.38 -9.12 17.19
CA GLY A 332 17.44 -8.07 16.18
C GLY A 332 16.19 -7.97 15.30
N ILE A 333 15.01 -8.28 15.84
CA ILE A 333 13.75 -8.24 15.08
C ILE A 333 13.28 -6.78 14.93
N VAL A 334 13.20 -6.32 13.68
CA VAL A 334 12.58 -5.04 13.32
C VAL A 334 11.06 -5.07 13.63
N PRO A 335 10.52 -4.09 14.38
CA PRO A 335 9.09 -4.00 14.67
C PRO A 335 8.27 -3.62 13.44
N LEU A 336 7.00 -4.05 13.42
CA LEU A 336 6.06 -3.77 12.32
C LEU A 336 6.63 -4.13 10.95
N HIS A 337 7.31 -5.27 10.85
CA HIS A 337 8.08 -5.64 9.67
C HIS A 337 7.86 -7.08 9.24
N ALA A 338 7.98 -7.33 7.94
CA ALA A 338 7.81 -8.64 7.32
C ALA A 338 9.14 -9.24 6.88
N TYR A 339 9.23 -10.57 6.91
CA TYR A 339 10.40 -11.38 6.61
C TYR A 339 10.01 -12.57 5.74
N ALA A 340 10.91 -13.00 4.86
CA ALA A 340 10.78 -14.26 4.14
C ALA A 340 11.32 -15.40 5.01
N LEU A 341 10.59 -16.51 5.16
CA LEU A 341 11.10 -17.72 5.82
C LEU A 341 11.62 -18.67 4.75
N VAL A 342 12.93 -18.80 4.66
CA VAL A 342 13.60 -19.45 3.52
C VAL A 342 14.13 -20.85 3.82
N ALA A 343 14.53 -21.13 5.06
CA ALA A 343 15.15 -22.43 5.35
C ALA A 343 14.85 -22.94 6.76
N LYS A 344 15.10 -24.23 6.95
CA LYS A 344 15.21 -24.89 8.25
C LYS A 344 16.69 -25.00 8.62
N GLN A 345 17.04 -24.66 9.85
CA GLN A 345 18.40 -24.86 10.38
C GLN A 345 18.29 -25.43 11.80
N GLY A 346 18.67 -26.71 11.96
CA GLY A 346 18.45 -27.45 13.19
C GLY A 346 16.98 -27.42 13.61
N LYS A 347 16.70 -26.91 14.82
CA LYS A 347 15.35 -26.71 15.37
C LYS A 347 14.68 -25.39 14.92
N GLY A 348 15.44 -24.47 14.34
CA GLY A 348 14.98 -23.14 13.95
C GLY A 348 14.70 -22.97 12.46
N PHE A 349 14.26 -21.76 12.12
CA PHE A 349 13.91 -21.29 10.80
C PHE A 349 14.71 -20.03 10.46
N VAL A 350 15.32 -20.01 9.28
CA VAL A 350 16.09 -18.88 8.77
C VAL A 350 15.10 -17.89 8.16
N LEU A 351 15.17 -16.64 8.63
CA LEU A 351 14.39 -15.53 8.12
C LEU A 351 15.29 -14.54 7.39
N LEU A 352 14.86 -14.08 6.21
CA LEU A 352 15.48 -12.98 5.50
C LEU A 352 14.66 -11.72 5.67
N ASN A 353 15.37 -10.65 6.02
CA ASN A 353 14.82 -9.31 6.06
C ASN A 353 14.85 -8.73 4.64
N PRO A 354 13.73 -8.27 4.08
CA PRO A 354 13.66 -7.71 2.72
C PRO A 354 14.46 -6.42 2.54
N TRP A 355 15.05 -5.85 3.60
CA TRP A 355 16.06 -4.79 3.48
C TRP A 355 17.39 -5.28 2.89
N GLY A 356 17.61 -6.61 2.83
CA GLY A 356 18.88 -7.22 2.42
C GLY A 356 19.97 -7.14 3.50
N HIS A 357 19.62 -6.69 4.72
CA HIS A 357 20.49 -6.64 5.89
C HIS A 357 19.64 -6.71 7.17
N SER A 358 20.28 -6.69 8.34
CA SER A 358 19.59 -6.77 9.63
C SER A 358 18.68 -7.99 9.73
N HIS A 359 19.20 -9.13 9.29
CA HIS A 359 18.57 -10.44 9.51
C HIS A 359 18.61 -10.79 11.00
N PRO A 360 17.70 -11.67 11.48
CA PRO A 360 17.76 -12.10 12.87
C PRO A 360 19.11 -12.75 13.21
N SER A 361 19.60 -12.51 14.43
CA SER A 361 20.95 -12.95 14.87
C SER A 361 21.16 -14.47 14.85
N ARG A 362 20.07 -15.24 14.85
CA ARG A 362 20.06 -16.70 14.71
C ARG A 362 18.72 -17.16 14.11
N PRO A 363 18.63 -18.42 13.63
CA PRO A 363 17.34 -19.01 13.29
C PRO A 363 16.34 -18.98 14.45
N LEU A 364 15.08 -18.68 14.13
CA LEU A 364 13.99 -18.63 15.11
C LEU A 364 13.33 -20.00 15.24
N THR A 365 13.17 -20.49 16.45
CA THR A 365 12.38 -21.70 16.71
C THR A 365 10.88 -21.41 16.60
N ALA A 366 10.06 -22.46 16.47
CA ALA A 366 8.61 -22.30 16.60
C ALA A 366 8.17 -21.74 17.96
N SER A 367 8.99 -21.89 19.01
CA SER A 367 8.73 -21.22 20.29
C SER A 367 9.02 -19.73 20.22
N ASP A 368 10.10 -19.32 19.56
CA ASP A 368 10.43 -17.91 19.37
C ASP A 368 9.32 -17.22 18.59
N LEU A 369 8.91 -17.77 17.44
CA LEU A 369 7.82 -17.23 16.61
C LEU A 369 6.50 -17.05 17.39
N ARG A 370 6.18 -17.98 18.30
CA ARG A 370 5.01 -17.87 19.18
C ARG A 370 5.17 -16.79 20.23
N LYS A 371 6.30 -16.74 20.94
CA LYS A 371 6.57 -15.71 21.95
C LYS A 371 6.59 -14.31 21.35
N LEU A 372 7.05 -14.21 20.10
CA LEU A 372 7.12 -12.97 19.34
C LEU A 372 5.79 -12.61 18.65
N LEU A 373 4.72 -13.39 18.88
CA LEU A 373 3.38 -13.16 18.35
C LEU A 373 3.35 -13.01 16.83
N ALA A 374 4.17 -13.78 16.12
CA ALA A 374 4.31 -13.65 14.68
C ALA A 374 2.98 -13.96 13.95
N SER A 375 2.71 -13.19 12.90
CA SER A 375 1.73 -13.52 11.87
C SER A 375 2.44 -14.28 10.75
N ILE A 376 1.86 -15.37 10.26
CA ILE A 376 2.49 -16.18 9.22
C ILE A 376 1.51 -16.41 8.08
N SER A 377 1.96 -16.16 6.86
CA SER A 377 1.23 -16.47 5.64
C SER A 377 1.98 -17.52 4.84
N ILE A 378 1.30 -18.61 4.50
CA ILE A 378 1.85 -19.71 3.70
C ILE A 378 1.09 -19.73 2.37
N ALA A 379 1.81 -19.62 1.26
CA ALA A 379 1.25 -19.76 -0.08
C ALA A 379 0.67 -21.17 -0.29
N LYS A 380 -0.49 -21.24 -0.95
CA LYS A 380 -1.15 -22.50 -1.31
C LYS A 380 -0.65 -23.07 -2.63
#